data_AF-A0A662KH45-F1
#
_entry.id   AF-A0A662KH45-F1
#
_cell.length_a   1.000
_cell.length_b   1.000
_cell.length_c   1.000
_cell.angle_alpha   90.00
_cell.angle_beta   90.00
_cell.angle_gamma   90.00
#
_symmetry.space_group_name_H-M   'P 1'
#
loop_
_entity.id
_entity.type
_entity.pdbx_description
1 polymer ?
#
loop_
_entity_poly.entity_id
_entity_poly.type
_entity_poly.pdbx_seq_one_letter_code
_entity_poly.pdbx_strand_id
1 'polypeptide(L)' 'VFTGKIEEKITICPACGKPAGSGKFCVNCGAPLKFVVCEKCGAKNPPGTRFCGECGTRIGD' A
#
# COMPACT_ATOMS: atom_id res chain seq x y z
N VAL A 1 -34.51 -7.67 9.42
CA VAL A 1 -34.17 -7.56 8.00
C VAL A 1 -32.90 -6.71 7.91
N PHE A 2 -31.73 -7.33 7.76
CA PHE A 2 -30.49 -6.61 7.49
C PHE A 2 -30.06 -6.95 6.07
N THR A 3 -30.52 -6.15 5.11
CA THR A 3 -30.14 -6.22 3.69
C THR A 3 -28.90 -5.36 3.45
N GLY A 4 -27.84 -5.58 4.22
CA GLY A 4 -26.53 -5.00 3.95
C GLY A 4 -25.76 -5.91 3.02
N LYS A 5 -25.52 -5.52 1.76
CA LYS A 5 -24.62 -6.25 0.87
C LYS A 5 -23.21 -6.22 1.49
N ILE A 6 -22.69 -7.38 1.86
CA ILE A 6 -21.32 -7.54 2.35
C ILE A 6 -20.42 -7.49 1.11
N GLU A 7 -20.17 -6.29 0.59
CA GLU A 7 -19.19 -6.09 -0.47
C GLU A 7 -17.80 -6.02 0.16
N GLU A 8 -17.22 -7.20 0.40
CA GLU A 8 -15.84 -7.31 0.84
C GLU A 8 -14.94 -6.89 -0.34
N LYS A 9 -14.53 -5.62 -0.36
CA LYS A 9 -13.73 -5.04 -1.45
C LYS A 9 -12.31 -5.62 -1.42
N ILE A 10 -12.13 -6.77 -2.07
CA ILE A 10 -10.86 -7.45 -2.20
C ILE A 10 -9.95 -6.63 -3.13
N THR A 11 -8.87 -6.09 -2.57
CA THR A 11 -7.84 -5.40 -3.36
C THR A 11 -6.93 -6.43 -4.00
N ILE A 12 -6.74 -6.35 -5.31
CA ILE A 12 -5.77 -7.20 -6.02
C ILE A 12 -4.38 -6.62 -5.82
N CYS A 13 -3.43 -7.47 -5.41
CA CYS A 13 -2.06 -7.06 -5.23
C CYS A 13 -1.43 -6.69 -6.58
N PRO A 14 -0.90 -5.47 -6.76
CA PRO A 14 -0.26 -5.07 -8.01
C PRO A 14 1.08 -5.78 -8.25
N ALA A 15 1.68 -6.38 -7.21
CA ALA A 15 2.96 -7.06 -7.32
C ALA A 15 2.84 -8.54 -7.72
N CYS A 16 1.85 -9.27 -7.19
CA CYS A 16 1.72 -10.72 -7.43
C CYS A 16 0.38 -11.13 -8.06
N GLY A 17 -0.56 -10.20 -8.26
CA GLY A 17 -1.86 -10.46 -8.85
C GLY A 17 -2.86 -11.23 -7.97
N LYS A 18 -2.46 -11.63 -6.75
CA LYS A 18 -3.34 -12.35 -5.81
C LYS A 18 -4.21 -11.40 -4.97
N PRO A 19 -5.36 -11.87 -4.46
CA PRO A 19 -6.14 -11.16 -3.45
C PRO A 19 -5.26 -10.75 -2.26
N ALA A 20 -5.13 -9.45 -2.02
CA ALA A 20 -4.23 -8.94 -1.00
C ALA A 20 -4.88 -8.78 0.37
N GLY A 21 -6.21 -8.89 0.45
CA GLY A 21 -7.00 -8.59 1.64
C GLY A 21 -7.24 -7.09 1.83
N SER A 22 -7.57 -6.70 3.05
CA SER A 22 -7.88 -5.32 3.46
C SER A 22 -6.75 -4.59 4.20
N GLY A 23 -5.59 -5.25 4.37
CA GLY A 23 -4.45 -4.72 5.12
C GLY A 23 -3.61 -3.68 4.36
N LYS A 24 -2.54 -3.18 4.99
CA LYS A 24 -1.54 -2.31 4.34
C LYS A 24 -0.57 -3.09 3.44
N PHE A 25 -0.44 -4.39 3.66
CA PHE A 25 0.46 -5.30 2.95
C PHE A 25 -0.33 -6.49 2.41
N CYS A 26 0.17 -7.09 1.32
CA CYS A 26 -0.41 -8.28 0.74
C CYS A 26 -0.19 -9.49 1.65
N VAL A 27 -1.26 -10.17 2.02
CA VAL A 27 -1.20 -11.39 2.82
C VAL A 27 -0.49 -12.56 2.13
N ASN A 28 -0.37 -12.53 0.80
CA ASN A 28 0.22 -13.62 0.02
C ASN A 28 1.72 -13.44 -0.27
N CYS A 29 2.20 -12.21 -0.43
CA CYS A 29 3.61 -11.95 -0.80
C CYS A 29 4.31 -10.87 0.04
N GLY A 30 3.61 -10.23 0.98
CA GLY A 30 4.18 -9.17 1.82
C GLY A 30 4.36 -7.81 1.15
N ALA A 31 4.08 -7.67 -0.15
CA ALA A 31 4.23 -6.40 -0.86
C ALA A 31 3.28 -5.32 -0.30
N PRO A 32 3.73 -4.06 -0.16
CA PRO A 32 2.86 -2.96 0.28
C PRO A 32 1.78 -2.66 -0.76
N LEU A 33 0.55 -2.44 -0.29
CA LEU A 33 -0.61 -2.11 -1.13
C LEU A 33 -0.82 -0.61 -1.30
N LYS A 34 -0.13 0.19 -0.49
CA LYS A 34 -0.11 1.65 -0.58
C LYS A 34 1.35 2.10 -0.61
N PHE A 35 1.66 3.03 -1.50
CA PHE A 35 2.96 3.68 -1.57
C PHE A 35 2.81 5.15 -1.25
N VAL A 36 3.83 5.73 -0.63
CA VAL A 36 3.95 7.18 -0.43
C VAL A 36 4.89 7.72 -1.50
N VAL A 37 4.45 8.74 -2.22
CA VAL A 37 5.28 9.38 -3.24
C VAL A 37 6.15 10.44 -2.57
N CYS A 38 7.44 10.44 -2.87
CA CYS A 38 8.35 11.49 -2.44
C CYS A 38 8.02 12.79 -3.17
N GLU A 39 7.69 13.84 -2.43
CA GLU A 39 7.38 15.15 -3.03
C GLU A 39 8.59 15.80 -3.70
N LYS A 40 9.81 15.44 -3.30
CA LYS A 40 11.04 16.01 -3.87
C LYS A 40 11.48 15.35 -5.18
N CYS A 41 11.43 14.01 -5.26
CA CYS A 41 11.96 13.28 -6.42
C CYS A 41 10.93 12.40 -7.15
N GLY A 42 9.71 12.29 -6.64
CA GLY A 42 8.66 11.46 -7.24
C GLY A 42 8.78 9.94 -6.98
N ALA A 43 9.79 9.50 -6.22
CA ALA A 43 9.98 8.09 -5.91
C ALA A 43 8.82 7.51 -5.07
N LYS A 44 8.40 6.28 -5.38
CA LYS A 44 7.41 5.53 -4.59
C LYS A 44 8.10 4.79 -3.45
N ASN A 45 7.76 5.14 -2.22
CA ASN A 45 8.33 4.55 -1.01
C ASN A 45 7.27 3.70 -0.28
N PRO A 46 7.68 2.61 0.41
CA PRO A 46 6.79 1.82 1.24
C PRO A 46 6.09 2.67 2.33
N PRO A 47 4.92 2.25 2.82
CA PRO A 47 4.22 2.97 3.86
C PRO A 47 4.99 2.85 5.18
N GLY A 48 5.16 3.98 5.89
CA GLY A 48 5.88 4.03 7.17
C GLY A 48 7.39 4.26 7.05
N THR A 49 7.94 4.46 5.85
CA THR A 49 9.32 4.94 5.70
C THR A 49 9.44 6.37 6.20
N ARG A 50 10.45 6.67 7.02
CA ARG A 50 10.74 8.04 7.50
C ARG A 50 11.53 8.87 6.50
N PHE A 51 12.29 8.22 5.62
CA PHE A 51 13.16 8.86 4.63
C PHE A 51 13.01 8.16 3.29
N CYS A 52 13.18 8.92 2.22
CA CYS A 52 13.18 8.41 0.86
C CYS A 52 14.40 7.53 0.63
N GLY A 53 14.17 6.30 0.14
CA GLY A 53 15.26 5.40 -0.23
C GLY A 53 16.10 5.89 -1.42
N GLU A 54 15.52 6.73 -2.29
CA GLU A 54 16.17 7.22 -3.51
C GLU A 54 16.95 8.53 -3.27
N CYS A 55 16.37 9.50 -2.56
CA CYS A 55 16.96 10.83 -2.43
C CYS A 55 17.25 11.28 -0.99
N GLY A 56 16.99 10.44 0.00
CA GLY A 56 17.23 10.72 1.43
C GLY A 56 16.31 11.78 2.05
N THR A 57 15.37 12.35 1.28
CA THR A 57 14.45 13.37 1.81
C THR A 57 13.50 12.74 2.81
N ARG A 58 13.21 13.44 3.90
CA ARG A 58 12.25 12.97 4.89
C ARG A 58 10.87 12.86 4.26
N ILE A 59 10.24 11.69 4.38
CA ILE A 59 8.89 11.42 3.91
C ILE A 59 8.13 10.92 5.13
N GLY A 60 7.04 11.58 5.50
CA GLY A 60 6.23 11.20 6.66
C GLY A 60 6.55 11.99 7.93
N ASP A 61 5.49 12.61 8.44
CA ASP A 61 5.30 12.98 9.84
C ASP A 61 4.40 11.93 10.51
#